data_AF-A0A1G7K6L6-F1
#
_entry.id   AF-A0A1G7K6L6-F1
#
_cell.length_a   1.000
_cell.length_b   1.000
_cell.length_c   1.000
_cell.angle_alpha   90.00
_cell.angle_beta   90.00
_cell.angle_gamma   90.00
#
_symmetry.space_group_name_H-M   'P 1'
#
loop_
_entity.id
_entity.type
_entity.pdbx_description
1 polymer ?
#
loop_
_entity_poly.entity_id
_entity_poly.type
_entity_poly.pdbx_seq_one_letter_code
_entity_poly.pdbx_strand_id
1 'polypeptide(L)'
;MAAIVLAGLLMLECRSGRAVLAVSELPDYNKQSADHIIFLNFRITGKPGGNERVELASANVGDGKMKDISRPVHSPYQIKAVPRYKTSAIEREMVFEHPLLRNAEVSDPGGHIRQVEATASEGSLLVRLQQHAGLNQLELFSVSPESGTVKIYTLDFK
;
A
#
# COMPACT_ATOMS: atom_id res chain seq x y z
N MET A 1 -46.08 25.28 8.66
CA MET A 1 -45.71 23.89 8.34
C MET A 1 -44.23 23.83 8.05
N ALA A 2 -43.58 22.78 8.53
CA ALA A 2 -42.14 22.66 8.71
C ALA A 2 -41.33 22.64 7.41
N ALA A 3 -40.11 23.18 7.51
CA ALA A 3 -39.04 23.12 6.52
C ALA A 3 -38.37 21.74 6.53
N ILE A 4 -38.07 21.19 5.34
CA ILE A 4 -37.04 20.17 5.16
C ILE A 4 -36.36 20.46 3.82
N VAL A 5 -35.27 21.23 3.84
CA VAL A 5 -34.30 21.28 2.74
C VAL A 5 -33.43 20.05 2.91
N LEU A 6 -33.69 19.05 2.07
CA LEU A 6 -33.00 17.78 2.05
C LEU A 6 -31.54 18.03 1.61
N ALA A 7 -30.64 18.12 2.59
CA ALA A 7 -29.21 18.11 2.36
C ALA A 7 -28.83 16.76 1.76
N GLY A 8 -28.69 16.73 0.43
CA GLY A 8 -28.12 15.61 -0.30
C GLY A 8 -26.65 15.46 0.08
N LEU A 9 -26.37 14.74 1.16
CA LEU A 9 -25.08 14.10 1.38
C LEU A 9 -24.85 13.14 0.20
N LEU A 10 -24.16 13.63 -0.83
CA LEU A 10 -23.45 12.78 -1.76
C LEU A 10 -22.34 12.08 -0.96
N MET A 11 -22.69 10.93 -0.37
CA MET A 11 -21.69 9.94 0.00
C MET A 11 -21.05 9.46 -1.31
N LEU A 12 -20.01 10.17 -1.73
CA LEU A 12 -19.00 9.63 -2.63
C LEU A 12 -18.35 8.48 -1.86
N GLU A 13 -18.93 7.30 -1.97
CA GLU A 13 -18.31 6.06 -1.55
C GLU A 13 -16.96 5.95 -2.27
N CYS A 14 -15.88 6.28 -1.56
CA CYS A 14 -14.53 5.95 -1.97
C CYS A 14 -14.43 4.43 -2.14
N ARG A 15 -14.62 3.95 -3.38
CA ARG A 15 -14.44 2.53 -3.70
C ARG A 15 -12.94 2.26 -3.78
N SER A 16 -12.44 1.48 -2.84
CA SER A 16 -11.07 0.94 -2.89
C SER A 16 -10.85 0.23 -4.22
N GLY A 17 -9.72 0.49 -4.89
CA GLY A 17 -9.37 -0.16 -6.14
C GLY A 17 -9.26 -1.68 -5.97
N ARG A 18 -9.65 -2.45 -6.99
CA ARG A 18 -9.59 -3.91 -6.98
C ARG A 18 -8.94 -4.44 -8.26
N ALA A 19 -7.98 -5.36 -8.12
CA ALA A 19 -7.38 -6.09 -9.24
C ALA A 19 -7.20 -7.57 -8.92
N VAL A 20 -6.97 -8.37 -9.95
CA VAL A 20 -6.75 -9.82 -9.86
C VAL A 20 -5.41 -10.16 -10.52
N LEU A 21 -4.62 -11.01 -9.88
CA LEU A 21 -3.28 -11.42 -10.33
C LEU A 21 -3.13 -12.95 -10.28
N ALA A 22 -2.81 -13.57 -11.41
CA ALA A 22 -2.44 -14.98 -11.47
C ALA A 22 -0.92 -15.12 -11.34
N VAL A 23 -0.42 -15.60 -10.20
CA VAL A 23 1.03 -15.61 -9.92
C VAL A 23 1.80 -16.49 -10.90
N SER A 24 1.19 -17.60 -11.32
CA SER A 24 1.80 -18.54 -12.29
C SER A 24 1.93 -17.99 -13.72
N GLU A 25 1.31 -16.85 -14.02
CA GLU A 25 1.36 -16.17 -15.32
C GLU A 25 2.35 -14.98 -15.30
N LEU A 26 2.98 -14.71 -14.16
CA LEU A 26 3.92 -13.60 -14.03
C LEU A 26 5.24 -13.88 -14.76
N PRO A 27 5.93 -12.82 -15.23
CA PRO A 27 7.28 -12.94 -15.73
C PRO A 27 8.19 -13.64 -14.73
N ASP A 28 9.11 -14.46 -15.26
CA ASP A 28 10.13 -15.20 -14.52
C ASP A 28 9.57 -16.28 -13.56
N TYR A 29 8.29 -16.63 -13.67
CA TYR A 29 7.71 -17.72 -12.89
C TYR A 29 8.30 -19.09 -13.31
N ASN A 30 9.08 -19.69 -12.41
CA ASN A 30 9.71 -20.99 -12.61
C ASN A 30 8.98 -22.10 -11.83
N LYS A 31 8.24 -22.97 -12.55
CA LYS A 31 7.52 -24.11 -11.95
C LYS A 31 8.42 -25.12 -11.20
N GLN A 32 9.72 -25.12 -11.47
CA GLN A 32 10.68 -26.04 -10.84
C GLN A 32 11.24 -25.49 -9.52
N SER A 33 11.08 -24.19 -9.25
CA SER A 33 11.52 -23.62 -7.98
C SER A 33 10.55 -23.99 -6.86
N ALA A 34 11.10 -24.35 -5.70
CA ALA A 34 10.33 -24.65 -4.51
C ALA A 34 9.82 -23.39 -3.78
N ASP A 35 10.48 -22.25 -4.01
CA ASP A 35 10.19 -20.99 -3.34
C ASP A 35 10.19 -19.83 -4.35
N HIS A 36 9.18 -18.97 -4.25
CA HIS A 36 9.03 -17.78 -5.08
C HIS A 36 8.81 -16.55 -4.21
N ILE A 37 9.37 -15.43 -4.65
CA ILE A 37 9.13 -14.10 -4.11
C ILE A 37 8.33 -13.33 -5.16
N ILE A 38 7.18 -12.79 -4.76
CA ILE A 38 6.33 -11.94 -5.59
C ILE A 38 6.74 -10.49 -5.36
N PHE A 39 7.02 -9.76 -6.43
CA PHE A 39 7.35 -8.34 -6.42
C PHE A 39 6.20 -7.56 -7.04
N LEU A 40 5.62 -6.63 -6.27
CA LEU A 40 4.46 -5.84 -6.67
C LEU A 40 4.80 -4.36 -6.57
N ASN A 41 4.79 -3.65 -7.69
CA ASN A 41 5.02 -2.21 -7.71
C ASN A 41 3.69 -1.48 -7.90
N PHE A 42 3.31 -0.69 -6.90
CA PHE A 42 2.10 0.11 -6.92
C PHE A 42 2.43 1.57 -7.20
N ARG A 43 1.67 2.19 -8.09
CA ARG A 43 1.61 3.63 -8.25
C ARG A 43 0.50 4.16 -7.36
N ILE A 44 0.83 5.15 -6.52
CA ILE A 44 -0.11 5.82 -5.63
C ILE A 44 -0.14 7.30 -6.01
N THR A 45 -1.34 7.85 -6.13
CA THR A 45 -1.59 9.27 -6.44
C THR A 45 -2.72 9.79 -5.56
N GLY A 46 -2.89 11.12 -5.46
CA GLY A 46 -3.99 11.73 -4.72
C GLY A 46 -3.55 12.32 -3.37
N LYS A 47 -4.42 12.24 -2.36
CA LYS A 47 -4.13 12.78 -1.02
C LYS A 47 -4.13 11.66 0.04
N PRO A 48 -3.10 11.59 0.90
CA PRO A 48 -3.05 10.71 2.06
C PRO A 48 -4.33 10.77 2.91
N GLY A 49 -4.83 9.62 3.36
CA GLY A 49 -5.95 9.52 4.30
C GLY A 49 -7.33 9.28 3.68
N GLY A 50 -7.42 8.74 2.46
CA GLY A 50 -8.67 8.19 1.92
C GLY A 50 -9.05 8.65 0.51
N ASN A 51 -8.31 9.57 -0.09
CA ASN A 51 -8.48 9.99 -1.49
C ASN A 51 -7.30 9.56 -2.37
N GLU A 52 -6.59 8.52 -1.97
CA GLU A 52 -5.55 7.91 -2.77
C GLU A 52 -6.13 7.01 -3.85
N ARG A 53 -5.61 7.15 -5.06
CA ARG A 53 -5.79 6.16 -6.12
C ARG A 53 -4.55 5.29 -6.17
N VAL A 54 -4.76 3.99 -6.07
CA VAL A 54 -3.72 2.97 -6.16
C VAL A 54 -3.91 2.14 -7.43
N GLU A 55 -2.81 1.91 -8.14
CA GLU A 55 -2.75 1.09 -9.35
C GLU A 55 -1.57 0.12 -9.24
N LEU A 56 -1.78 -1.15 -9.58
CA LEU A 56 -0.68 -2.11 -9.74
C LEU A 56 0.04 -1.81 -11.07
N ALA A 57 1.18 -1.14 -11.00
CA ALA A 57 1.95 -0.70 -12.16
C ALA A 57 2.75 -1.85 -12.79
N SER A 58 3.31 -2.74 -11.96
CA SER A 58 3.97 -3.96 -12.43
C SER A 58 3.98 -5.05 -11.37
N ALA A 59 4.09 -6.30 -11.83
CA ALA A 59 4.25 -7.47 -10.98
C ALA A 59 5.18 -8.48 -11.65
N ASN A 60 6.15 -9.00 -10.91
CA ASN A 60 7.10 -10.02 -11.37
C ASN A 60 7.35 -11.06 -10.26
N VAL A 61 7.99 -12.17 -10.61
CA VAL A 61 8.39 -13.22 -9.66
C VAL A 61 9.90 -13.40 -9.69
N GLY A 62 10.49 -13.82 -8.57
CA GLY A 62 11.86 -14.30 -8.53
C GLY A 62 11.99 -15.54 -7.66
N ASP A 63 12.96 -16.38 -7.95
CA ASP A 63 13.19 -17.62 -7.20
C ASP A 63 13.90 -17.34 -5.86
N GLY A 64 13.46 -18.02 -4.80
CA GLY A 64 14.14 -18.04 -3.51
C GLY A 64 13.26 -17.65 -2.31
N LYS A 65 13.94 -17.45 -1.18
CA LYS A 65 13.31 -17.12 0.12
C LYS A 65 13.57 -15.68 0.52
N MET A 66 12.52 -15.01 0.96
CA MET A 66 12.59 -13.64 1.42
C MET A 66 13.39 -13.57 2.75
N LYS A 67 14.37 -12.67 2.82
CA LYS A 67 15.03 -12.30 4.08
C LYS A 67 14.29 -11.13 4.71
N ASP A 68 14.18 -11.15 6.03
CA ASP A 68 13.62 -10.01 6.77
C ASP A 68 14.61 -8.84 6.72
N ILE A 69 14.23 -7.76 6.05
CA ILE A 69 15.02 -6.53 5.95
C ILE A 69 14.23 -5.31 6.39
N SER A 70 13.29 -5.51 7.33
CA SER A 70 12.43 -4.43 7.85
C SER A 70 13.26 -3.22 8.26
N ARG A 71 12.93 -2.05 7.71
CA ARG A 71 13.48 -0.78 8.13
C ARG A 71 12.49 -0.08 9.05
N PRO A 72 12.95 0.73 10.01
CA PRO A 72 12.06 1.59 10.78
C PRO A 72 11.27 2.49 9.82
N VAL A 73 9.96 2.56 10.03
CA VAL A 73 9.07 3.48 9.30
C VAL A 73 8.68 4.59 10.24
N HIS A 74 8.87 5.82 9.80
CA HIS A 74 8.58 7.00 10.60
C HIS A 74 7.07 7.30 10.62
N SER A 75 6.60 7.79 11.77
CA SER A 75 5.25 8.32 11.99
C SER A 75 5.19 9.76 11.45
N PRO A 76 4.03 10.29 11.01
CA PRO A 76 2.69 9.74 11.22
C PRO A 76 1.97 9.16 10.00
N TYR A 77 2.50 9.32 8.79
CA TYR A 77 1.87 8.82 7.57
C TYR A 77 2.54 7.54 7.07
N GLN A 78 1.74 6.49 6.87
CA GLN A 78 2.26 5.17 6.49
C GLN A 78 1.32 4.46 5.51
N ILE A 79 1.88 3.50 4.77
CA ILE A 79 1.09 2.48 4.08
C ILE A 79 1.28 1.15 4.83
N LYS A 80 0.17 0.49 5.14
CA LYS A 80 0.17 -0.90 5.59
C LYS A 80 -0.23 -1.80 4.42
N ALA A 81 0.54 -2.85 4.19
CA ALA A 81 0.19 -3.92 3.27
C ALA A 81 -0.03 -5.21 4.07
N VAL A 82 -1.24 -5.77 3.98
CA VAL A 82 -1.66 -6.91 4.78
C VAL A 82 -2.00 -8.08 3.85
N PRO A 83 -1.14 -9.12 3.79
CA PRO A 83 -1.48 -10.33 3.07
C PRO A 83 -2.55 -11.10 3.84
N ARG A 84 -3.60 -11.52 3.13
CA ARG A 84 -4.68 -12.34 3.65
C ARG A 84 -4.58 -13.75 3.10
N TYR A 85 -4.80 -14.74 3.95
CA TYR A 85 -4.69 -16.14 3.58
C TYR A 85 -6.04 -16.85 3.75
N LYS A 86 -6.34 -17.84 2.90
CA LYS A 86 -7.52 -18.72 3.10
C LYS A 86 -7.33 -19.73 4.23
N THR A 87 -6.12 -19.83 4.75
CA THR A 87 -5.68 -20.76 5.79
C THR A 87 -5.40 -20.03 7.09
N SER A 88 -5.14 -20.74 8.19
CA SER A 88 -4.69 -20.18 9.48
C SER A 88 -3.24 -19.66 9.46
N ALA A 89 -2.72 -19.26 8.30
CA ALA A 89 -1.38 -18.71 8.20
C ALA A 89 -1.34 -17.33 8.87
N ILE A 90 -0.24 -17.03 9.57
CA ILE A 90 -0.11 -15.77 10.30
C ILE A 90 -0.03 -14.62 9.30
N GLU A 91 -0.97 -13.69 9.41
CA GLU A 91 -0.94 -12.42 8.68
C GLU A 91 0.12 -11.52 9.32
N ARG A 92 1.19 -11.24 8.58
CA ARG A 92 2.22 -10.30 9.02
C ARG A 92 2.01 -8.99 8.28
N GLU A 93 1.55 -7.97 8.99
CA GLU A 93 1.46 -6.62 8.45
C GLU A 93 2.85 -6.13 8.03
N MET A 94 2.95 -5.62 6.80
CA MET A 94 4.13 -4.90 6.34
C MET A 94 3.81 -3.42 6.38
N VAL A 95 4.73 -2.64 6.94
CA VAL A 95 4.58 -1.18 7.09
C VAL A 95 5.61 -0.49 6.22
N PHE A 96 5.20 0.56 5.52
CA PHE A 96 6.01 1.34 4.61
C PHE A 96 5.81 2.83 4.87
N GLU A 97 6.85 3.63 4.59
CA GLU A 97 6.71 5.09 4.53
C GLU A 97 5.69 5.47 3.46
N HIS A 98 4.89 6.50 3.74
CA HIS A 98 3.87 6.94 2.79
C HIS A 98 4.54 7.56 1.55
N PRO A 99 4.32 7.04 0.33
CA PRO A 99 5.08 7.50 -0.84
C PRO A 99 4.73 8.94 -1.26
N LEU A 100 3.56 9.45 -0.85
CA LEU A 100 3.14 10.84 -1.08
C LEU A 100 3.57 11.84 0.01
N LEU A 101 4.11 11.38 1.13
CA LEU A 101 4.48 12.24 2.26
C LEU A 101 5.80 11.77 2.86
N ARG A 102 6.81 12.64 2.83
CA ARG A 102 8.12 12.36 3.41
C ARG A 102 8.55 13.50 4.31
N ASN A 103 9.14 13.16 5.45
CA ASN A 103 9.82 14.14 6.27
C ASN A 103 11.18 14.43 5.63
N ALA A 104 11.41 15.68 5.23
CA ALA A 104 12.68 16.13 4.69
C ALA A 104 13.35 17.08 5.68
N GLU A 105 14.64 16.89 5.91
CA GLU A 105 15.45 17.85 6.65
C GLU A 105 15.92 18.93 5.68
N VAL A 106 15.55 20.18 5.97
CA VAL A 106 15.95 21.34 5.18
C VAL A 106 16.69 22.33 6.06
N SER A 107 17.70 22.98 5.48
CA SER A 107 18.38 24.09 6.12
C SER A 107 17.51 25.33 5.98
N ASP A 108 17.22 25.99 7.10
CA ASP A 108 16.58 27.31 7.08
C ASP A 108 17.62 28.41 6.72
N PRO A 109 17.17 29.63 6.38
CA PRO A 109 18.06 30.74 6.06
C PRO A 109 18.99 31.18 7.21
N GLY A 110 18.71 30.74 8.44
CA GLY A 110 19.54 30.98 9.62
C GLY A 110 20.59 29.89 9.88
N GLY A 111 20.64 28.84 9.05
CA GLY A 111 21.57 27.71 9.20
C GLY A 111 21.11 26.65 10.20
N HIS A 112 19.85 26.67 10.64
CA HIS A 112 19.28 25.60 11.46
C HIS A 112 18.65 24.52 10.58
N ILE A 113 18.70 23.27 11.05
CA ILE A 113 17.99 22.16 10.43
C ILE A 113 16.54 22.18 10.92
N ARG A 114 15.58 22.17 10.00
CA ARG A 114 14.16 21.97 10.28
C ARG A 114 13.65 20.78 9.50
N GLN A 115 12.76 20.00 10.12
CA GLN A 115 11.97 19.01 9.40
C GLN A 115 10.77 19.70 8.75
N VAL A 116 10.60 19.47 7.45
CA VAL A 116 9.42 19.87 6.70
C VAL A 116 8.76 18.65 6.08
N GLU A 117 7.43 18.64 6.06
CA GLU A 117 6.67 17.63 5.33
C GLU A 117 6.70 17.97 3.84
N ALA A 118 7.37 17.14 3.07
CA ALA A 118 7.36 17.20 1.62
C ALA A 118 6.20 16.35 1.09
N THR A 119 5.31 16.97 0.31
CA THR A 119 4.21 16.30 -0.38
C THR A 119 4.60 15.99 -1.81
N ALA A 120 4.21 14.81 -2.30
CA ALA A 120 4.30 14.44 -3.70
C ALA A 120 2.90 14.17 -4.26
N SER A 121 2.66 14.52 -5.52
CA SER A 121 1.41 14.21 -6.22
C SER A 121 1.30 12.74 -6.64
N GLU A 122 2.45 12.06 -6.71
CA GLU A 122 2.61 10.67 -7.14
C GLU A 122 3.79 10.03 -6.41
N GLY A 123 3.68 8.75 -6.09
CA GLY A 123 4.81 7.95 -5.63
C GLY A 123 4.62 6.46 -5.87
N SER A 124 5.72 5.72 -5.78
CA SER A 124 5.76 4.27 -5.99
C SER A 124 5.95 3.51 -4.69
N LEU A 125 5.28 2.38 -4.55
CA LEU A 125 5.42 1.45 -3.43
C LEU A 125 5.77 0.05 -3.95
N LEU A 126 6.97 -0.44 -3.61
CA LEU A 126 7.37 -1.82 -3.88
C LEU A 126 7.06 -2.72 -2.69
N VAL A 127 6.12 -3.63 -2.86
CA VAL A 127 5.80 -4.70 -1.90
C VAL A 127 6.45 -5.99 -2.36
N ARG A 128 7.05 -6.74 -1.43
CA ARG A 128 7.60 -8.07 -1.67
C ARG A 128 6.94 -9.06 -0.72
N LEU A 129 6.52 -10.20 -1.26
CA LEU A 129 5.82 -11.23 -0.52
C LEU A 129 6.44 -12.59 -0.84
N GLN A 130 6.60 -13.44 0.17
CA GLN A 130 6.86 -14.85 -0.08
C GLN A 130 5.58 -15.48 -0.65
N GLN A 131 5.67 -16.14 -1.80
CA GLN A 131 4.56 -16.92 -2.31
C GLN A 131 4.20 -18.02 -1.32
N HIS A 132 2.91 -18.14 -1.02
CA HIS A 132 2.37 -19.15 -0.15
C HIS A 132 1.10 -19.71 -0.77
N ALA A 133 0.89 -21.03 -0.71
CA ALA A 133 -0.25 -21.69 -1.35
C ALA A 133 -1.62 -21.18 -0.85
N GLY A 134 -1.67 -20.72 0.40
CA GLY A 134 -2.87 -20.12 0.99
C GLY A 134 -3.06 -18.63 0.70
N LEU A 135 -2.13 -17.95 0.02
CA LEU A 135 -2.20 -16.50 -0.22
C LEU A 135 -3.40 -16.18 -1.11
N ASN A 136 -4.32 -15.36 -0.60
CA ASN A 136 -5.57 -15.04 -1.28
C ASN A 136 -5.61 -13.59 -1.74
N GLN A 137 -5.25 -12.66 -0.86
CA GLN A 137 -5.36 -11.24 -1.14
C GLN A 137 -4.19 -10.47 -0.55
N LEU A 138 -3.93 -9.29 -1.11
CA LEU A 138 -3.16 -8.25 -0.47
C LEU A 138 -4.06 -7.02 -0.34
N GLU A 139 -4.26 -6.56 0.88
CA GLU A 139 -4.96 -5.31 1.15
C GLU A 139 -3.95 -4.20 1.46
N LEU A 140 -4.15 -3.02 0.88
CA LEU A 140 -3.38 -1.83 1.21
C LEU A 140 -4.25 -0.86 1.98
N PHE A 141 -3.68 -0.32 3.05
CA PHE A 141 -4.30 0.69 3.90
C PHE A 141 -3.41 1.93 3.99
N SER A 142 -4.03 3.10 3.89
CA SER A 142 -3.40 4.35 4.26
C SER A 142 -3.62 4.63 5.74
N VAL A 143 -2.57 5.04 6.43
CA VAL A 143 -2.59 5.45 7.83
C VAL A 143 -2.25 6.92 7.91
N SER A 144 -3.13 7.72 8.49
CA SER A 144 -2.92 9.15 8.74
C SER A 144 -3.50 9.58 10.09
N PRO A 145 -2.97 10.65 10.73
CA PRO A 145 -3.56 11.20 11.95
C PRO A 145 -5.03 11.60 11.81
N GLU A 146 -5.41 12.13 10.65
CA GLU A 146 -6.72 12.75 10.42
C GLU A 146 -7.81 11.70 10.20
N SER A 147 -7.47 10.62 9.50
CA SER A 147 -8.44 9.64 9.01
C SER A 147 -8.26 8.26 9.62
N GLY A 148 -7.25 8.08 10.47
CA GLY A 148 -6.91 6.78 11.06
C GLY A 148 -6.40 5.82 9.99
N THR A 149 -6.91 4.59 9.97
CA THR A 149 -6.53 3.56 8.99
C THR A 149 -7.67 3.34 8.00
N VAL A 150 -7.41 3.64 6.72
CA VAL A 150 -8.40 3.55 5.64
C VAL A 150 -7.92 2.56 4.59
N LYS A 151 -8.76 1.60 4.18
CA LYS A 151 -8.42 0.68 3.09
C LYS A 151 -8.47 1.43 1.75
N ILE A 152 -7.40 1.35 0.98
CA ILE A 152 -7.25 2.05 -0.31
C ILE A 152 -7.20 1.10 -1.51
N TYR A 153 -6.83 -0.17 -1.30
CA TYR A 153 -6.71 -1.13 -2.39
C TYR A 153 -6.87 -2.59 -1.94
N THR A 154 -7.35 -3.44 -2.84
CA THR A 154 -7.36 -4.90 -2.69
C THR A 154 -6.83 -5.55 -3.97
N LEU A 155 -5.83 -6.40 -3.84
CA LEU A 155 -5.34 -7.29 -4.90
C LEU A 155 -5.75 -8.72 -4.56
N ASP A 156 -6.49 -9.39 -5.45
CA ASP A 156 -6.78 -10.81 -5.35
C ASP A 156 -5.70 -11.64 -6.07
N PHE A 157 -5.20 -12.69 -5.44
CA PHE A 157 -4.32 -13.68 -6.05
C PHE A 157 -5.13 -14.88 -6.53
N LYS A 158 -4.84 -15.37 -7.75
CA LYS A 158 -5.39 -16.59 -8.34
C LYS A 158 -4.33 -17.65 -8.50
#